data_AF-T2JU80-F1
#
_entry.id   AF-T2JU80-F1
#
_cell.length_a   1.000
_cell.length_b   1.000
_cell.length_c   1.000
_cell.angle_alpha   90.00
_cell.angle_beta   90.00
_cell.angle_gamma   90.00
#
_symmetry.space_group_name_H-M   'P 1'
#
loop_
_entity.id
_entity.type
_entity.pdbx_description
1 polymer ?
#
loop_
_entity_poly.entity_id
_entity_poly.type
_entity_poly.pdbx_seq_one_letter_code
_entity_poly.pdbx_strand_id
1 'polypeptide(L)'
;MLTMTYEYKLQPTPEQIDIIEQTLDVCRSVWNFSLRQRKDWCASRKSPVNACSLNCEYIISADAPFPNYHRQAKELTDAKKQYPQLK
;
A
#
# COMPACT_ATOMS: atom_id res chain seq x y z
N MET A 1 29.16 31.47 23.80
CA MET A 1 27.70 31.27 23.64
C MET A 1 27.43 29.79 23.85
N LEU A 2 26.68 29.41 24.89
CA LEU A 2 26.39 28.00 25.20
C LEU A 2 25.14 27.58 24.43
N THR A 3 25.29 26.62 23.51
CA THR A 3 24.17 26.03 22.77
C THR A 3 23.65 24.84 23.57
N MET A 4 22.47 24.95 24.17
CA MET A 4 21.83 23.81 24.83
C MET A 4 21.03 22.99 23.82
N THR A 5 21.39 21.72 23.68
CA THR A 5 20.59 20.72 22.96
C THR A 5 19.70 20.00 23.97
N TYR A 6 18.39 20.12 23.82
CA TYR A 6 17.41 19.40 24.64
C TYR A 6 16.94 18.14 23.92
N GLU A 7 16.88 17.04 24.66
CA GLU A 7 16.29 15.79 24.19
C GLU A 7 14.89 15.66 24.79
N TYR A 8 13.88 15.54 23.94
CA TYR A 8 12.49 15.36 24.36
C TYR A 8 12.05 13.92 24.05
N LYS A 9 11.40 13.29 25.03
CA LYS A 9 10.76 11.99 24.86
C LYS A 9 9.25 12.16 24.79
N LEU A 10 8.64 11.60 23.76
CA LEU A 10 7.17 11.48 23.69
C LEU A 10 6.69 10.50 24.76
N GLN A 11 5.74 10.94 25.59
CA GLN A 11 5.01 10.11 26.54
C GLN A 11 3.52 10.18 26.20
N PRO A 12 3.08 9.44 25.17
CA PRO A 12 1.69 9.47 24.75
C PRO A 12 0.78 8.84 25.81
N THR A 13 -0.43 9.37 25.94
CA THR A 13 -1.49 8.76 26.75
C THR A 13 -1.97 7.46 26.09
N PRO A 14 -2.67 6.57 26.83
CA PRO A 14 -3.23 5.35 26.23
C PRO A 14 -4.09 5.63 24.98
N GLU A 15 -4.95 6.65 25.04
CA GLU A 15 -5.77 7.07 23.89
C GLU A 15 -4.93 7.52 22.68
N GLN A 16 -3.81 8.21 22.93
CA GLN A 16 -2.90 8.62 21.85
C GLN A 16 -2.16 7.43 21.24
N ILE A 17 -1.79 6.44 22.05
CA ILE A 17 -1.17 5.19 21.57
C ILE A 17 -2.13 4.47 20.64
N ASP A 18 -3.39 4.31 21.04
CA ASP A 18 -4.42 3.64 20.22
C ASP A 18 -4.58 4.34 18.85
N ILE A 19 -4.62 5.67 18.84
CA ILE A 19 -4.71 6.45 17.59
C ILE A 19 -3.47 6.24 16.72
N ILE A 20 -2.27 6.22 17.32
CA ILE A 20 -1.02 6.00 16.59
C ILE A 20 -1.00 4.61 15.98
N GLU A 21 -1.34 3.57 16.76
CA GLU A 21 -1.35 2.18 16.29
C GLU A 21 -2.37 1.99 15.17
N GLN A 22 -3.58 2.51 15.33
CA GLN A 22 -4.60 2.50 14.28
C GLN A 22 -4.09 3.17 13.01
N THR A 23 -3.45 4.34 13.14
CA THR A 23 -2.89 5.07 11.99
C THR A 23 -1.81 4.26 11.27
N LEU A 24 -0.92 3.60 12.02
CA LEU A 24 0.14 2.76 11.46
C LEU A 24 -0.43 1.52 10.74
N ASP A 25 -1.48 0.93 11.27
CA ASP A 25 -2.15 -0.23 10.67
C ASP A 25 -2.85 0.13 9.36
N VAL A 26 -3.52 1.30 9.32
CA VAL A 26 -4.09 1.83 8.08
C VAL A 26 -2.99 2.10 7.05
N CYS A 27 -1.91 2.77 7.45
CA CYS A 27 -0.76 3.02 6.57
C CYS A 27 -0.19 1.72 5.98
N ARG A 28 -0.01 0.69 6.82
CA ARG A 28 0.47 -0.63 6.40
C ARG A 28 -0.48 -1.28 5.40
N SER A 29 -1.78 -1.20 5.65
CA SER A 29 -2.82 -1.78 4.81
C SER A 29 -2.87 -1.11 3.42
N VAL A 30 -2.83 0.22 3.39
CA VAL A 30 -2.77 1.02 2.15
C VAL A 30 -1.50 0.71 1.34
N TRP A 31 -0.36 0.60 2.03
CA TRP A 31 0.91 0.22 1.41
C TRP A 31 0.83 -1.16 0.76
N ASN A 32 0.36 -2.16 1.52
CA ASN A 32 0.27 -3.55 1.05
C ASN A 32 -0.70 -3.70 -0.13
N PHE A 33 -1.83 -2.99 -0.10
CA PHE A 33 -2.77 -2.92 -1.22
C PHE A 33 -2.09 -2.42 -2.50
N SER A 34 -1.38 -1.30 -2.40
CA SER A 34 -0.67 -0.69 -3.54
C SER A 34 0.53 -1.52 -4.01
N LEU A 35 1.23 -2.17 -3.09
CA LEU A 35 2.32 -3.08 -3.41
C LEU A 35 1.83 -4.32 -4.16
N ARG A 36 0.67 -4.86 -3.76
CA ARG A 36 0.08 -6.04 -4.40
C ARG A 36 -0.22 -5.78 -5.88
N GLN A 37 -0.87 -4.67 -6.19
CA GLN A 37 -1.17 -4.30 -7.59
C GLN A 37 0.08 -4.23 -8.46
N ARG A 38 1.18 -3.64 -7.94
CA ARG A 38 2.47 -3.57 -8.66
C ARG A 38 3.06 -4.96 -8.90
N LYS A 39 3.01 -5.83 -7.90
CA LYS A 39 3.49 -7.21 -8.02
C LYS A 39 2.68 -7.99 -9.06
N ASP A 40 1.36 -7.88 -9.01
CA ASP A 40 0.46 -8.58 -9.94
C ASP A 40 0.66 -8.09 -11.38
N TRP A 41 0.78 -6.78 -11.59
CA TRP A 41 1.09 -6.20 -12.91
C TRP A 41 2.44 -6.69 -13.46
N CYS A 42 3.46 -6.78 -12.62
CA CYS A 42 4.77 -7.29 -13.02
C CYS A 42 4.73 -8.79 -13.32
N ALA A 43 4.01 -9.56 -12.52
CA ALA A 43 3.89 -11.00 -12.69
C ALA A 43 3.09 -11.37 -13.94
N SER A 44 2.02 -10.62 -14.26
CA SER A 44 1.21 -10.84 -15.47
C SER A 44 2.02 -10.69 -16.77
N ARG A 45 3.11 -9.92 -16.75
CA ARG A 45 4.00 -9.68 -17.91
C ARG A 45 5.21 -10.61 -17.96
N LYS A 46 5.43 -11.39 -16.91
CA LYS A 46 6.51 -12.37 -16.84
C LYS A 46 6.06 -13.76 -17.30
N SER A 47 4.79 -13.92 -17.69
CA SER A 47 4.28 -15.21 -18.16
C SER A 47 5.00 -15.61 -19.46
N PRO A 48 5.50 -16.86 -19.55
CA PRO A 48 6.18 -17.33 -20.75
C PRO A 48 5.23 -17.34 -21.95
N VAL A 49 5.67 -16.79 -23.09
CA VAL A 49 4.85 -16.69 -24.32
C VAL A 49 4.40 -18.07 -24.84
N ASN A 50 5.13 -19.12 -24.51
CA ASN A 50 4.93 -20.49 -24.98
C ASN A 50 4.23 -21.41 -23.96
N ALA A 51 3.81 -20.92 -22.79
CA ALA A 51 3.14 -21.75 -21.80
C ALA A 51 2.20 -20.93 -20.91
N CYS A 52 1.04 -21.51 -20.57
CA CYS A 52 0.14 -20.95 -19.57
C CYS A 52 0.27 -21.73 -18.26
N SER A 53 0.14 -21.04 -17.14
CA SER A 53 0.02 -21.60 -15.80
C SER A 53 -1.24 -22.46 -15.71
N LEU A 54 -1.10 -23.66 -15.15
CA LEU A 54 -2.21 -24.58 -14.90
C LEU A 54 -2.98 -24.25 -13.60
N ASN A 55 -2.38 -23.45 -12.72
CA ASN A 55 -2.94 -23.17 -11.39
C ASN A 55 -3.73 -21.86 -11.38
N CYS A 56 -3.14 -20.80 -11.89
CA CYS A 56 -3.73 -19.47 -11.89
C CYS A 56 -3.06 -18.56 -12.92
N GLU A 57 -3.87 -17.70 -13.53
CA GLU A 57 -3.42 -16.66 -14.47
C GLU A 57 -3.98 -15.30 -14.07
N TYR A 58 -3.26 -14.25 -14.45
CA TYR A 58 -3.66 -12.88 -14.16
C TYR A 58 -4.67 -12.38 -15.19
N ILE A 59 -5.86 -11.95 -14.72
CA ILE A 59 -6.87 -11.28 -15.55
C ILE A 59 -6.56 -9.78 -15.64
N ILE A 60 -5.42 -9.44 -16.24
CA ILE A 60 -4.99 -8.05 -16.44
C ILE A 60 -4.79 -7.82 -17.94
N SER A 61 -5.42 -6.78 -18.49
CA SER A 61 -5.27 -6.43 -19.91
C SER A 61 -3.80 -6.15 -20.26
N ALA A 62 -3.37 -6.57 -21.46
CA ALA A 62 -2.02 -6.29 -21.96
C ALA A 62 -1.73 -4.78 -22.02
N ASP A 63 -2.74 -3.99 -22.40
CA ASP A 63 -2.68 -2.53 -22.49
C ASP A 63 -2.79 -1.83 -21.13
N ALA A 64 -3.04 -2.59 -20.05
CA ALA A 64 -3.18 -2.02 -18.72
C ALA A 64 -1.88 -1.32 -18.32
N PRO A 65 -1.91 -0.02 -18.03
CA PRO A 65 -0.67 0.72 -17.87
C PRO A 65 -0.10 0.50 -16.45
N PHE A 66 1.20 0.77 -16.24
CA PHE A 66 1.84 0.52 -14.95
C PHE A 66 1.12 1.23 -13.79
N PRO A 67 0.82 0.56 -12.67
CA PRO A 67 0.18 1.15 -11.50
C PRO A 67 1.19 2.02 -10.74
N ASN A 68 1.48 3.19 -11.29
CA ASN A 68 2.31 4.20 -10.68
C ASN A 68 1.58 4.91 -9.52
N TYR A 69 2.34 5.66 -8.73
CA TYR A 69 1.81 6.37 -7.56
C TYR A 69 0.54 7.18 -7.84
N HIS A 70 0.51 7.98 -8.92
CA HIS A 70 -0.62 8.86 -9.22
C HIS A 70 -1.90 8.08 -9.53
N ARG A 71 -1.80 6.95 -10.24
CA ARG A 71 -2.95 6.08 -10.49
C ARG A 71 -3.44 5.41 -9.21
N GLN A 72 -2.51 4.85 -8.44
CA GLN A 72 -2.84 4.16 -7.20
C GLN A 72 -3.46 5.10 -6.17
N ALA A 73 -2.97 6.34 -6.05
CA ALA A 73 -3.53 7.35 -5.17
C ALA A 73 -4.98 7.72 -5.57
N LYS A 74 -5.27 7.80 -6.87
CA LYS A 74 -6.63 8.04 -7.37
C LYS A 74 -7.56 6.86 -7.04
N GLU A 75 -7.14 5.65 -7.39
CA GLU A 75 -7.89 4.40 -7.16
C GLU A 75 -8.13 4.11 -5.68
N LEU A 76 -7.20 4.53 -4.80
CA LEU A 76 -7.33 4.34 -3.35
C LEU A 76 -8.62 4.98 -2.81
N THR A 77 -9.07 6.09 -3.39
CA THR A 77 -10.32 6.76 -2.98
C THR A 77 -11.53 5.84 -3.16
N ASP A 78 -11.57 5.11 -4.26
CA ASP A 78 -12.63 4.15 -4.54
C ASP A 78 -12.42 2.84 -3.77
N ALA A 79 -11.17 2.39 -3.65
CA ALA A 79 -10.82 1.21 -2.85
C ALA A 79 -11.24 1.38 -1.39
N LYS A 80 -11.07 2.57 -0.79
CA LYS A 80 -11.53 2.85 0.58
C LYS A 80 -13.04 2.71 0.76
N LYS A 81 -13.85 2.89 -0.30
CA LYS A 81 -15.30 2.66 -0.24
C LYS A 81 -15.62 1.18 -0.15
N GLN A 82 -14.88 0.35 -0.86
CA GLN A 82 -15.06 -1.10 -0.90
C GLN A 82 -14.40 -1.83 0.28
N TYR A 83 -13.28 -1.31 0.77
CA TYR A 83 -12.43 -1.92 1.79
C TYR A 83 -12.32 -0.99 3.01
N PRO A 84 -13.20 -1.14 4.01
CA PRO A 84 -13.23 -0.28 5.20
C PRO A 84 -11.90 -0.26 5.97
N GLN A 85 -11.12 -1.34 5.92
CA GLN A 85 -9.81 -1.46 6.57
C GLN A 85 -8.73 -0.53 5.99
N LEU A 86 -9.00 0.13 4.86
CA LEU A 86 -8.12 1.13 4.26
C LEU A 86 -8.44 2.56 4.76
N LYS A 87 -9.42 2.71 5.64
CA LYS A 87 -9.82 4.00 6.22
C LYS A 87 -9.11 4.29 7.52
#